data_AF-A0A0Q1A3V2-F1
#
_entry.id   AF-A0A0Q1A3V2-F1
#
_cell.length_a   1.000
_cell.length_b   1.000
_cell.length_c   1.000
_cell.angle_alpha   90.00
_cell.angle_beta   90.00
_cell.angle_gamma   90.00
#
_symmetry.space_group_name_H-M   'P 1'
#
loop_
_entity.id
_entity.type
_entity.pdbx_description
1 polymer ?
#
loop_
_entity_poly.entity_id
_entity_poly.type
_entity_poly.pdbx_seq_one_letter_code
_entity_poly.pdbx_strand_id
1 'polypeptide(L)'
;MPCGACYSACPRTGERIQVGLGTFESIISARSAFEIPRKQSGGAVTAILVNALEQGLIDAVVTVSEDRWTLRPSSVVITSTEELVHQAGSRYNWWVPLVKALKTAVIEKKCRKIALIGVPCVVHALKKIRESDNDLLAPFGDSIRLVIGLFCTESFDYRLLMEGKLKKEHDIETWDIDHLDVKGKLEISLKNGSSLILPLRDLDDCVRPGCRYCNDLTGVHSDISAGAVGSPPGYTTLIIRNRVGEMFVESAKQNGRLNTGPDIDIGAIERLSALKESRCREI
;
A
#
# COMPACT_ATOMS: atom_id res chain seq x y z
N MET A 1 -13.77 -13.47 29.87
CA MET A 1 -12.44 -13.21 29.28
C MET A 1 -12.61 -12.28 28.09
N PRO A 2 -11.73 -11.28 27.89
CA PRO A 2 -11.71 -10.52 26.65
C PRO A 2 -11.41 -11.46 25.48
N CYS A 3 -12.05 -11.25 24.33
CA CYS A 3 -12.01 -12.20 23.20
C CYS A 3 -10.65 -12.32 22.48
N GLY A 4 -9.67 -11.45 22.80
CA GLY A 4 -8.29 -11.56 22.30
C GLY A 4 -8.05 -11.24 20.82
N ALA A 5 -9.09 -11.16 19.98
CA ALA A 5 -8.97 -11.03 18.53
C ALA A 5 -8.06 -9.88 18.07
N CYS A 6 -8.19 -8.69 18.68
CA CYS A 6 -7.34 -7.54 18.36
C CYS A 6 -5.86 -7.78 18.67
N TYR A 7 -5.56 -8.54 19.73
CA TYR A 7 -4.18 -8.88 20.10
C TYR A 7 -3.59 -9.94 19.15
N SER A 8 -4.39 -10.96 18.80
CA SER A 8 -4.02 -12.02 17.86
C SER A 8 -3.69 -11.48 16.46
N ALA A 9 -4.47 -10.51 15.96
CA ALA A 9 -4.23 -9.87 14.67
C ALA A 9 -3.19 -8.73 14.70
N CYS A 10 -2.66 -8.37 15.87
CA CYS A 10 -1.79 -7.20 15.99
C CYS A 10 -0.43 -7.47 15.33
N PRO A 11 0.00 -6.68 14.33
CA PRO A 11 1.29 -6.88 13.66
C PRO A 11 2.51 -6.54 14.57
N ARG A 12 2.27 -6.08 15.79
CA ARG A 12 3.29 -5.71 16.78
C ARG A 12 3.51 -6.75 17.87
N THR A 13 2.71 -7.80 17.90
CA THR A 13 2.86 -8.93 18.83
C THR A 13 3.64 -10.06 18.15
N GLY A 14 4.25 -10.99 18.91
CA GLY A 14 4.97 -12.14 18.34
C GLY A 14 6.31 -11.81 17.68
N GLU A 15 6.86 -12.78 16.96
CA GLU A 15 8.20 -12.69 16.37
C GLU A 15 8.26 -11.73 15.18
N ARG A 16 9.35 -10.96 15.14
CA ARG A 16 9.73 -10.19 13.96
C ARG A 16 10.39 -11.13 12.97
N ILE A 17 9.77 -11.33 11.82
CA ILE A 17 10.41 -12.01 10.70
C ILE A 17 10.27 -11.10 9.49
N GLN A 18 11.39 -10.50 9.06
CA GLN A 18 11.95 -10.66 7.72
C GLN A 18 13.21 -9.79 7.57
N VAL A 19 14.19 -10.32 6.84
CA VAL A 19 15.42 -9.67 6.39
C VAL A 19 15.37 -9.64 4.86
N GLY A 20 15.72 -8.51 4.23
CA GLY A 20 15.80 -8.38 2.77
C GLY A 20 14.45 -8.32 2.01
N LEU A 21 14.35 -8.99 0.86
CA LEU A 21 13.17 -8.99 -0.02
C LEU A 21 12.14 -10.09 0.30
N GLY A 22 12.51 -11.03 1.17
CA GLY A 22 11.74 -12.22 1.46
C GLY A 22 11.68 -13.22 0.30
N THR A 23 10.81 -14.23 0.44
CA THR A 23 10.60 -15.25 -0.59
C THR A 23 9.69 -14.71 -1.69
N PHE A 24 10.04 -15.01 -2.94
CA PHE A 24 9.24 -14.66 -4.12
C PHE A 24 9.52 -15.63 -5.27
N GLU A 25 8.58 -15.71 -6.21
CA GLU A 25 8.67 -16.52 -7.42
C GLU A 25 9.38 -15.74 -8.53
N SER A 26 9.03 -14.45 -8.70
CA SER A 26 9.65 -13.58 -9.70
C SER A 26 9.46 -12.10 -9.36
N ILE A 27 10.25 -11.25 -10.02
CA ILE A 27 10.12 -9.80 -9.97
C ILE A 27 10.00 -9.30 -11.42
N ILE A 28 8.95 -8.52 -11.70
CA ILE A 28 8.71 -7.95 -13.04
C ILE A 28 8.48 -6.44 -12.96
N SER A 29 8.88 -5.72 -14.01
CA SER A 29 8.47 -4.34 -14.22
C SER A 29 7.15 -4.35 -14.99
N ALA A 30 6.17 -3.54 -14.62
CA ALA A 30 4.88 -3.52 -15.29
C ALA A 30 4.18 -2.17 -15.25
N ARG A 31 3.27 -1.92 -16.19
CA ARG A 31 2.41 -0.73 -16.22
C ARG A 31 1.01 -1.07 -16.73
N SER A 32 0.04 -0.24 -16.39
CA SER A 32 -1.31 -0.31 -16.94
C SER A 32 -1.29 -0.16 -18.46
N ALA A 33 -2.13 -0.94 -19.15
CA ALA A 33 -2.37 -0.80 -20.58
C ALA A 33 -3.39 0.30 -20.94
N PHE A 34 -4.05 0.87 -19.93
CA PHE A 34 -5.01 1.97 -20.08
C PHE A 34 -4.65 3.15 -19.18
N GLU A 35 -5.18 4.33 -19.49
CA GLU A 35 -4.84 5.54 -18.75
C GLU A 35 -5.47 5.55 -17.35
N ILE A 36 -4.65 5.92 -16.36
CA ILE A 36 -5.06 6.07 -14.97
C ILE A 36 -4.58 7.45 -14.54
N PRO A 37 -5.46 8.47 -14.51
CA PRO A 37 -5.05 9.86 -14.41
C PRO A 37 -4.19 10.21 -13.19
N ARG A 38 -4.37 9.49 -12.06
CA ARG A 38 -3.69 9.76 -10.78
C ARG A 38 -2.71 8.67 -10.36
N LYS A 39 -2.18 7.89 -11.31
CA LYS A 39 -1.22 6.82 -11.00
C LYS A 39 0.07 7.41 -10.39
N GLN A 40 0.53 6.83 -9.27
CA GLN A 40 1.83 7.21 -8.67
C GLN A 40 3.04 6.76 -9.51
N SER A 41 2.87 5.62 -10.20
CA SER A 41 3.94 4.96 -10.94
C SER A 41 3.33 4.40 -12.23
N GLY A 42 3.59 3.15 -12.60
CA GLY A 42 3.00 2.54 -13.80
C GLY A 42 1.51 2.23 -13.72
N GLY A 43 0.85 2.37 -12.56
CA GLY A 43 -0.58 2.04 -12.41
C GLY A 43 -0.88 0.53 -12.45
N ALA A 44 0.14 -0.32 -12.30
CA ALA A 44 0.01 -1.77 -12.40
C ALA A 44 -0.96 -2.37 -11.36
N VAL A 45 -0.92 -1.89 -10.11
CA VAL A 45 -1.83 -2.34 -9.05
C VAL A 45 -3.29 -2.10 -9.42
N THR A 46 -3.61 -0.88 -9.85
CA THR A 46 -4.96 -0.52 -10.30
C THR A 46 -5.37 -1.36 -11.51
N ALA A 47 -4.49 -1.58 -12.48
CA ALA A 47 -4.79 -2.40 -13.65
C ALA A 47 -5.12 -3.87 -13.29
N ILE A 48 -4.34 -4.47 -12.39
CA ILE A 48 -4.59 -5.83 -11.89
C ILE A 48 -5.95 -5.92 -11.20
N LEU A 49 -6.27 -4.93 -10.35
CA LEU A 49 -7.52 -4.92 -9.59
C LEU A 49 -8.75 -4.60 -10.44
N VAL A 50 -8.62 -3.72 -11.45
CA VAL A 50 -9.67 -3.47 -12.44
C VAL A 50 -9.98 -4.77 -13.18
N ASN A 51 -8.95 -5.44 -13.71
CA ASN A 51 -9.12 -6.75 -14.35
C ASN A 51 -9.80 -7.75 -13.39
N ALA A 52 -9.33 -7.82 -12.14
CA ALA A 52 -9.86 -8.75 -11.15
C ALA A 52 -11.35 -8.54 -10.83
N LEU A 53 -11.80 -7.28 -10.75
CA LEU A 53 -13.21 -6.93 -10.56
C LEU A 53 -14.05 -7.29 -11.79
N GLU A 54 -13.59 -6.92 -12.99
CA GLU A 54 -14.30 -7.21 -14.25
C GLU A 54 -14.46 -8.72 -14.50
N GLN A 55 -13.44 -9.50 -14.16
CA GLN A 55 -13.44 -10.95 -14.30
C GLN A 55 -14.14 -11.67 -13.13
N GLY A 56 -14.66 -10.94 -12.13
CA GLY A 56 -15.32 -11.53 -10.95
C GLY A 56 -14.41 -12.38 -10.07
N LEU A 57 -13.08 -12.23 -10.20
CA LEU A 57 -12.07 -12.88 -9.36
C LEU A 57 -12.09 -12.32 -7.94
N ILE A 58 -12.44 -11.04 -7.82
CA ILE A 58 -12.72 -10.34 -6.57
C ILE A 58 -14.07 -9.61 -6.68
N ASP A 59 -14.72 -9.38 -5.53
CA ASP A 59 -15.99 -8.64 -5.44
C ASP A 59 -15.86 -7.30 -4.70
N ALA A 60 -14.73 -7.08 -4.03
CA ALA A 60 -14.41 -5.81 -3.40
C ALA A 60 -12.90 -5.58 -3.26
N VAL A 61 -12.52 -4.31 -3.20
CA VAL A 61 -11.19 -3.85 -2.85
C VAL A 61 -11.28 -3.06 -1.54
N VAL A 62 -10.47 -3.43 -0.56
CA VAL A 62 -10.28 -2.65 0.67
C VAL A 62 -8.93 -1.93 0.59
N THR A 63 -8.97 -0.61 0.62
CA THR A 63 -7.79 0.26 0.51
C THR A 63 -7.99 1.53 1.34
N VAL A 64 -6.96 2.38 1.40
CA VAL A 64 -7.06 3.74 1.93
C VAL A 64 -7.42 4.70 0.79
N SER A 65 -8.40 5.54 1.06
CA SER A 65 -8.72 6.74 0.30
C SER A 65 -8.38 7.98 1.11
N GLU A 66 -8.57 9.15 0.52
CA GLU A 66 -8.53 10.41 1.24
C GLU A 66 -9.63 11.36 0.78
N ASP A 67 -10.05 12.23 1.68
CA ASP A 67 -10.91 13.36 1.34
C ASP A 67 -10.15 14.35 0.43
N ARG A 68 -10.78 14.80 -0.66
CA ARG A 68 -10.11 15.61 -1.68
C ARG A 68 -9.75 17.03 -1.25
N TRP A 69 -10.38 17.54 -0.19
CA TRP A 69 -10.17 18.91 0.27
C TRP A 69 -9.18 18.96 1.43
N THR A 70 -9.36 18.05 2.39
CA THR A 70 -8.56 17.98 3.61
C THR A 70 -7.38 17.02 3.50
N LEU A 71 -7.34 16.15 2.48
CA LEU A 71 -6.39 15.03 2.37
C LEU A 71 -6.46 14.08 3.57
N ARG A 72 -7.55 14.10 4.36
CA ARG A 72 -7.70 13.20 5.49
C ARG A 72 -7.94 11.78 5.00
N PRO A 73 -7.11 10.81 5.40
CA PRO A 73 -7.21 9.47 4.89
C PRO A 73 -8.31 8.69 5.62
N SER A 74 -8.96 7.75 4.93
CA SER A 74 -9.97 6.86 5.48
C SER A 74 -9.94 5.50 4.79
N SER A 75 -10.39 4.45 5.48
CA SER A 75 -10.44 3.09 4.93
C SER A 75 -11.75 2.93 4.18
N VAL A 76 -11.70 2.48 2.92
CA VAL A 76 -12.86 2.38 2.04
C VAL A 76 -13.04 0.95 1.52
N VAL A 77 -14.26 0.64 1.10
CA VAL A 77 -14.61 -0.60 0.41
C VAL A 77 -15.15 -0.24 -0.98
N ILE A 78 -14.32 -0.47 -1.99
CA ILE A 78 -14.59 -0.15 -3.38
C ILE A 78 -15.10 -1.41 -4.10
N THR A 79 -16.21 -1.30 -4.80
CA THR A 79 -16.82 -2.42 -5.56
C THR A 79 -17.01 -2.08 -7.04
N SER A 80 -16.61 -0.87 -7.47
CA SER A 80 -16.68 -0.40 -8.85
C SER A 80 -15.27 -0.14 -9.41
N THR A 81 -15.05 -0.52 -10.67
CA THR A 81 -13.80 -0.26 -11.39
C THR A 81 -13.58 1.23 -11.63
N GLU A 82 -14.63 1.99 -11.90
CA GLU A 82 -14.57 3.45 -12.10
C GLU A 82 -14.10 4.16 -10.82
N GLU A 83 -14.69 3.78 -9.68
CA GLU A 83 -14.29 4.30 -8.37
C GLU A 83 -12.83 3.93 -8.07
N LEU A 84 -12.43 2.69 -8.35
CA LEU A 84 -11.05 2.23 -8.16
C LEU A 84 -10.04 3.05 -8.96
N VAL A 85 -10.34 3.37 -10.23
CA VAL A 85 -9.49 4.22 -11.08
C VAL A 85 -9.45 5.65 -10.56
N HIS A 86 -10.58 6.21 -10.15
CA HIS A 86 -10.67 7.57 -9.60
C HIS A 86 -9.92 7.75 -8.27
N GLN A 87 -9.80 6.68 -7.48
CA GLN A 87 -9.11 6.70 -6.20
C GLN A 87 -7.62 6.32 -6.28
N ALA A 88 -7.09 6.06 -7.48
CA ALA A 88 -5.68 5.75 -7.66
C ALA A 88 -4.74 6.85 -7.13
N GLY A 89 -3.51 6.44 -6.81
CA GLY A 89 -2.44 7.30 -6.29
C GLY A 89 -2.00 6.91 -4.88
N SER A 90 -0.79 7.32 -4.50
CA SER A 90 -0.26 7.01 -3.17
C SER A 90 -0.75 8.00 -2.12
N ARG A 91 -0.83 7.51 -0.88
CA ARG A 91 -1.23 8.27 0.31
C ARG A 91 -0.18 8.06 1.38
N TYR A 92 0.50 9.12 1.79
CA TYR A 92 1.67 9.02 2.67
C TYR A 92 1.35 9.26 4.15
N ASN A 93 0.16 9.81 4.42
CA ASN A 93 -0.36 10.13 5.74
C ASN A 93 -1.13 8.97 6.41
N TRP A 94 -0.69 7.72 6.20
CA TRP A 94 -1.40 6.45 6.49
C TRP A 94 -1.73 6.17 7.98
N TRP A 95 -2.39 7.08 8.69
CA TRP A 95 -2.95 6.83 10.02
C TRP A 95 -4.42 6.43 9.96
N VAL A 96 -4.67 5.31 9.28
CA VAL A 96 -5.99 4.73 9.11
C VAL A 96 -5.96 3.26 9.52
N PRO A 97 -6.91 2.79 10.33
CA PRO A 97 -7.06 1.37 10.60
C PRO A 97 -7.66 0.68 9.36
N LEU A 98 -6.85 0.39 8.33
CA LEU A 98 -7.30 -0.22 7.07
C LEU A 98 -8.21 -1.43 7.32
N VAL A 99 -7.76 -2.32 8.22
CA VAL A 99 -8.44 -3.57 8.59
C VAL A 99 -9.85 -3.33 9.13
N LYS A 100 -10.17 -2.14 9.65
CA LYS A 100 -11.53 -1.78 10.08
C LYS A 100 -12.55 -1.91 8.96
N ALA A 101 -12.17 -1.56 7.72
CA ALA A 101 -13.06 -1.65 6.56
C ALA A 101 -13.42 -3.10 6.18
N LEU A 102 -12.68 -4.11 6.67
CA LEU A 102 -13.08 -5.52 6.52
C LEU A 102 -14.42 -5.81 7.19
N LYS A 103 -14.74 -5.14 8.31
CA LYS A 103 -16.07 -5.27 8.94
C LYS A 103 -17.17 -4.89 7.94
N THR A 104 -17.05 -3.71 7.33
CA THR A 104 -18.01 -3.25 6.33
C THR A 104 -18.04 -4.16 5.11
N ALA A 105 -16.89 -4.59 4.59
CA ALA A 105 -16.84 -5.47 3.43
C ALA A 105 -17.50 -6.84 3.70
N VAL A 106 -17.12 -7.52 4.79
CA VAL A 106 -17.55 -8.90 5.08
C VAL A 106 -18.93 -8.95 5.74
N ILE A 107 -19.19 -8.09 6.72
CA ILE A 107 -20.41 -8.18 7.55
C ILE A 107 -21.56 -7.39 6.95
N GLU A 108 -21.31 -6.16 6.48
CA GLU A 108 -22.37 -5.26 6.02
C GLU A 108 -22.65 -5.48 4.53
N LYS A 109 -21.62 -5.50 3.68
CA LYS A 109 -21.72 -5.70 2.23
C LYS A 109 -21.69 -7.18 1.78
N LYS A 110 -21.37 -8.11 2.69
CA LYS A 110 -21.32 -9.57 2.43
C LYS A 110 -20.35 -9.98 1.31
N CYS A 111 -19.32 -9.19 1.06
CA CYS A 111 -18.23 -9.52 0.13
C CYS A 111 -17.45 -10.74 0.64
N ARG A 112 -17.05 -11.62 -0.28
CA ARG A 112 -16.38 -12.90 0.02
C ARG A 112 -15.06 -13.06 -0.72
N LYS A 113 -14.78 -12.25 -1.74
CA LYS A 113 -13.55 -12.31 -2.53
C LYS A 113 -12.87 -10.96 -2.50
N ILE A 114 -12.29 -10.62 -1.36
CA ILE A 114 -11.77 -9.27 -1.11
C ILE A 114 -10.30 -9.20 -1.50
N ALA A 115 -9.92 -8.20 -2.30
CA ALA A 115 -8.54 -7.76 -2.43
C ALA A 115 -8.22 -6.67 -1.40
N LEU A 116 -7.06 -6.75 -0.76
CA LEU A 116 -6.57 -5.70 0.12
C LEU A 116 -5.29 -5.07 -0.41
N ILE A 117 -5.23 -3.75 -0.33
CA ILE A 117 -4.02 -2.97 -0.62
C ILE A 117 -3.53 -2.36 0.69
N GLY A 118 -2.31 -2.66 1.08
CA GLY A 118 -1.75 -2.15 2.32
C GLY A 118 -0.24 -2.04 2.29
N VAL A 119 0.29 -1.16 3.13
CA VAL A 119 1.72 -1.11 3.43
C VAL A 119 2.15 -2.30 4.32
N PRO A 120 3.45 -2.57 4.51
CA PRO A 120 3.96 -3.79 5.12
C PRO A 120 3.36 -4.12 6.49
N CYS A 121 3.21 -3.13 7.38
CA CYS A 121 2.62 -3.36 8.70
C CYS A 121 1.16 -3.83 8.64
N VAL A 122 0.41 -3.45 7.59
CA VAL A 122 -0.94 -3.97 7.36
C VAL A 122 -0.88 -5.39 6.81
N VAL A 123 0.05 -5.68 5.90
CA VAL A 123 0.25 -7.04 5.37
C VAL A 123 0.57 -8.04 6.50
N HIS A 124 1.41 -7.66 7.47
CA HIS A 124 1.65 -8.49 8.67
C HIS A 124 0.37 -8.73 9.49
N ALA A 125 -0.51 -7.72 9.62
CA ALA A 125 -1.78 -7.89 10.31
C ALA A 125 -2.71 -8.85 9.56
N LEU A 126 -2.74 -8.76 8.22
CA LEU A 126 -3.55 -9.64 7.37
C LEU A 126 -3.06 -11.09 7.38
N LYS A 127 -1.75 -11.31 7.41
CA LYS A 127 -1.19 -12.65 7.63
C LYS A 127 -1.72 -13.26 8.93
N LYS A 128 -1.62 -12.51 10.03
CA LYS A 128 -2.12 -12.97 11.33
C LYS A 128 -3.63 -13.22 11.34
N ILE A 129 -4.41 -12.43 10.62
CA ILE A 129 -5.85 -12.65 10.47
C ILE A 129 -6.12 -13.95 9.70
N ARG A 130 -5.36 -14.23 8.63
CA ARG A 130 -5.47 -15.47 7.85
C ARG A 130 -5.06 -16.71 8.64
N GLU A 131 -4.04 -16.60 9.49
CA GLU A 131 -3.44 -17.72 10.25
C GLU A 131 -4.02 -17.88 11.66
N SER A 132 -4.96 -17.01 12.07
CA SER A 132 -5.46 -16.99 13.43
C SER A 132 -6.54 -18.06 13.66
N ASP A 133 -6.36 -18.85 14.71
CA ASP A 133 -7.37 -19.80 15.22
C ASP A 133 -8.54 -19.13 15.98
N ASN A 134 -8.55 -17.81 16.08
CA ASN A 134 -9.66 -17.07 16.71
C ASN A 134 -10.90 -17.03 15.80
N ASP A 135 -12.01 -17.62 16.26
CA ASP A 135 -13.29 -17.67 15.54
C ASP A 135 -13.83 -16.30 15.08
N LEU A 136 -13.51 -15.21 15.79
CA LEU A 136 -13.93 -13.87 15.39
C LEU A 136 -13.15 -13.34 14.19
N LEU A 137 -11.97 -13.89 13.92
CA LEU A 137 -11.11 -13.51 12.80
C LEU A 137 -11.33 -14.37 11.56
N ALA A 138 -11.78 -15.62 11.73
CA ALA A 138 -11.98 -16.56 10.63
C ALA A 138 -12.83 -16.00 9.47
N PRO A 139 -14.01 -15.37 9.69
CA PRO A 139 -14.80 -14.83 8.59
C PRO A 139 -14.06 -13.77 7.77
N PHE A 140 -13.18 -13.01 8.42
CA PHE A 140 -12.36 -12.01 7.75
C PHE A 140 -11.24 -12.69 6.96
N GLY A 141 -10.50 -13.61 7.58
CA GLY A 141 -9.43 -14.38 6.94
C GLY A 141 -9.90 -15.09 5.68
N ASP A 142 -11.02 -15.82 5.76
CA ASP A 142 -11.61 -16.59 4.67
C ASP A 142 -12.05 -15.73 3.48
N SER A 143 -12.39 -14.47 3.74
CA SER A 143 -12.84 -13.54 2.71
C SER A 143 -11.69 -12.87 1.95
N ILE A 144 -10.43 -13.00 2.41
CA ILE A 144 -9.26 -12.36 1.80
C ILE A 144 -8.75 -13.19 0.62
N ARG A 145 -9.10 -12.78 -0.59
CA ARG A 145 -8.73 -13.47 -1.83
C ARG A 145 -7.37 -13.07 -2.40
N LEU A 146 -6.96 -11.81 -2.18
CA LEU A 146 -5.71 -11.24 -2.67
C LEU A 146 -5.18 -10.17 -1.70
N VAL A 147 -3.87 -10.17 -1.44
CA VAL A 147 -3.18 -9.11 -0.68
C VAL A 147 -2.09 -8.50 -1.54
N ILE A 148 -2.17 -7.19 -1.76
CA ILE A 148 -1.16 -6.39 -2.45
C ILE A 148 -0.42 -5.52 -1.41
N GLY A 149 0.87 -5.79 -1.25
CA GLY A 149 1.78 -5.07 -0.36
C GLY A 149 2.45 -3.89 -1.06
N LEU A 150 2.18 -2.66 -0.66
CA LEU A 150 2.88 -1.49 -1.21
C LEU A 150 4.24 -1.32 -0.56
N PHE A 151 5.27 -1.01 -1.34
CA PHE A 151 6.58 -0.65 -0.81
C PHE A 151 6.45 0.58 0.10
N CYS A 152 7.02 0.52 1.28
CA CYS A 152 6.93 1.61 2.25
C CYS A 152 8.23 1.71 3.03
N THR A 153 8.85 2.87 3.03
CA THR A 153 9.97 3.19 3.91
C THR A 153 9.45 3.71 5.25
N GLU A 154 8.59 4.71 5.19
CA GLU A 154 8.01 5.42 6.32
C GLU A 154 6.62 5.97 5.96
N SER A 155 5.90 6.41 6.99
CA SER A 155 4.60 7.05 6.84
C SER A 155 4.47 8.15 7.90
N PHE A 156 3.78 9.22 7.53
CA PHE A 156 3.71 10.44 8.32
C PHE A 156 2.39 10.54 9.09
N ASP A 157 2.44 11.20 10.24
CA ASP A 157 1.25 11.63 10.95
C ASP A 157 0.57 12.78 10.21
N TYR A 158 -0.74 12.68 9.99
CA TYR A 158 -1.50 13.68 9.25
C TYR A 158 -1.38 15.07 9.89
N ARG A 159 -1.52 15.18 11.23
CA ARG A 159 -1.52 16.48 11.90
C ARG A 159 -0.13 17.08 11.87
N LEU A 160 0.90 16.28 12.11
CA LEU A 160 2.28 16.78 12.10
C LEU A 160 2.71 17.21 10.69
N LEU A 161 2.38 16.43 9.66
CA LEU A 161 2.73 16.78 8.29
C LEU A 161 1.85 17.91 7.75
N MET A 162 0.53 17.73 7.69
CA MET A 162 -0.37 18.67 7.02
C MET A 162 -0.59 19.95 7.84
N GLU A 163 -0.97 19.80 9.10
CA GLU A 163 -1.31 20.95 9.96
C GLU A 163 -0.07 21.58 10.61
N GLY A 164 1.00 20.81 10.82
CA GLY A 164 2.28 21.27 11.36
C GLY A 164 3.20 21.79 10.26
N LYS A 165 3.85 20.86 9.54
CA LYS A 165 4.89 21.17 8.57
C LYS A 165 4.37 22.05 7.43
N LEU A 166 3.34 21.61 6.71
CA LEU A 166 2.90 22.28 5.48
C LEU A 166 2.16 23.58 5.77
N LYS A 167 1.14 23.53 6.64
CA LYS A 167 0.34 24.70 6.95
C LYS A 167 1.10 25.74 7.78
N LYS A 168 1.74 25.37 8.90
CA LYS A 168 2.34 26.36 9.82
C LYS A 168 3.72 26.82 9.39
N GLU A 169 4.56 25.93 8.84
CA GLU A 169 5.94 26.29 8.49
C GLU A 169 6.08 26.77 7.04
N HIS A 170 5.20 26.32 6.14
CA HIS A 170 5.30 26.62 4.70
C HIS A 170 4.08 27.37 4.13
N ASP A 171 3.06 27.68 4.93
CA ASP A 171 1.84 28.38 4.50
C ASP A 171 1.12 27.68 3.32
N ILE A 172 1.20 26.34 3.26
CA ILE A 172 0.54 25.51 2.24
C ILE A 172 -0.71 24.88 2.86
N GLU A 173 -1.87 25.22 2.33
CA GLU A 173 -3.13 24.60 2.71
C GLU A 173 -3.37 23.30 1.94
N THR A 174 -4.11 22.36 2.54
CA THR A 174 -4.32 21.03 1.96
C THR A 174 -5.04 21.05 0.63
N TRP A 175 -5.93 22.03 0.41
CA TRP A 175 -6.67 22.18 -0.84
C TRP A 175 -5.83 22.76 -1.98
N ASP A 176 -4.64 23.29 -1.71
CA ASP A 176 -3.71 23.78 -2.74
C ASP A 176 -2.80 22.67 -3.26
N ILE A 177 -2.71 21.56 -2.54
CA ILE A 177 -1.91 20.39 -2.92
C ILE A 177 -2.63 19.61 -4.03
N ASP A 178 -1.88 19.31 -5.10
CA ASP A 178 -2.32 18.46 -6.20
C ASP A 178 -1.76 17.04 -6.07
N HIS A 179 -0.47 16.92 -5.75
CA HIS A 179 0.22 15.65 -5.67
C HIS A 179 1.32 15.64 -4.60
N LEU A 180 1.50 14.47 -3.98
CA LEU A 180 2.61 14.19 -3.06
C LEU A 180 3.37 12.98 -3.60
N ASP A 181 4.70 13.03 -3.56
CA ASP A 181 5.55 11.90 -3.94
C ASP A 181 6.76 11.79 -3.01
N VAL A 182 7.15 10.56 -2.68
CA VAL A 182 8.28 10.28 -1.79
C VAL A 182 9.31 9.44 -2.51
N LYS A 183 10.38 10.10 -2.97
CA LYS A 183 11.53 9.51 -3.69
C LYS A 183 12.84 10.01 -3.10
N GLY A 184 13.19 9.54 -1.90
CA GLY A 184 14.36 10.02 -1.14
C GLY A 184 14.20 11.44 -0.55
N LYS A 185 13.13 12.15 -0.93
CA LYS A 185 12.65 13.45 -0.46
C LYS A 185 11.14 13.50 -0.69
N LEU A 186 10.44 14.37 0.02
CA LEU A 186 9.02 14.64 -0.21
C LEU A 186 8.90 15.75 -1.25
N GLU A 187 8.32 15.44 -2.39
CA GLU A 187 7.95 16.41 -3.41
C GLU A 187 6.45 16.69 -3.32
N ILE A 188 6.10 17.98 -3.30
CA ILE A 188 4.74 18.48 -3.15
C ILE A 188 4.44 19.34 -4.36
N SER A 189 3.58 18.87 -5.25
CA SER A 189 3.10 19.63 -6.40
C SER A 189 1.83 20.36 -6.01
N LEU A 190 1.78 21.67 -6.26
CA LEU A 190 0.64 22.52 -5.99
C LEU A 190 -0.19 22.76 -7.25
N LYS A 191 -1.48 23.03 -7.07
CA LYS A 191 -2.43 23.26 -8.18
C LYS A 191 -2.11 24.49 -9.02
N ASN A 192 -1.37 25.44 -8.45
CA ASN A 192 -0.88 26.62 -9.16
C ASN A 192 0.35 26.33 -10.04
N GLY A 193 0.82 25.08 -10.10
CA GLY A 193 1.97 24.64 -10.89
C GLY A 193 3.33 24.78 -10.19
N SER A 194 3.39 25.39 -9.00
CA SER A 194 4.61 25.44 -8.20
C SER A 194 4.84 24.13 -7.43
N SER A 195 6.05 23.93 -6.92
CA SER A 195 6.37 22.75 -6.11
C SER A 195 7.25 23.09 -4.92
N LEU A 196 7.09 22.33 -3.84
CA LEU A 196 7.95 22.35 -2.66
C LEU A 196 8.65 21.00 -2.52
N ILE A 197 9.95 21.03 -2.24
CA ILE A 197 10.76 19.84 -2.03
C ILE A 197 11.31 19.88 -0.61
N LEU A 198 10.95 18.88 0.20
CA LEU A 198 11.41 18.74 1.57
C LEU A 198 12.31 17.51 1.71
N PRO A 199 13.55 17.66 2.20
CA PRO A 199 14.39 16.53 2.60
C PRO A 199 13.69 15.65 3.63
N LEU A 200 13.84 14.33 3.54
CA LEU A 200 13.21 13.41 4.51
C LEU A 200 13.66 13.66 5.96
N ARG A 201 14.92 14.09 6.15
CA ARG A 201 15.45 14.47 7.48
C ARG A 201 14.66 15.59 8.16
N ASP A 202 14.04 16.48 7.38
CA ASP A 202 13.27 17.61 7.93
C ASP A 202 11.84 17.18 8.31
N LEU A 203 11.49 15.92 8.01
CA LEU A 203 10.20 15.29 8.28
C LEU A 203 10.29 14.23 9.38
N ASP A 204 11.46 14.03 10.00
CA ASP A 204 11.72 12.95 10.98
C ASP A 204 10.76 13.00 12.19
N ASP A 205 10.33 14.21 12.57
CA ASP A 205 9.34 14.45 13.62
C ASP A 205 7.90 14.17 13.17
N CYS A 206 7.64 14.23 11.86
CA CYS A 206 6.36 13.86 11.28
C CYS A 206 6.23 12.33 11.10
N VAL A 207 7.34 11.59 11.11
CA VAL A 207 7.34 10.14 10.94
C VAL A 207 6.67 9.46 12.13
N ARG A 208 5.77 8.53 11.85
CA ARG A 208 5.09 7.79 12.92
C ARG A 208 6.08 6.97 13.76
N PRO A 209 5.96 6.98 15.10
CA PRO A 209 6.86 6.23 15.97
C PRO A 209 6.96 4.74 15.62
N GLY A 210 5.84 4.11 15.22
CA GLY A 210 5.80 2.70 14.83
C GLY A 210 6.66 2.35 13.61
N CYS A 211 6.91 3.30 12.69
CA CYS A 211 7.76 3.09 11.52
C CYS A 211 9.22 2.84 11.91
N ARG A 212 9.68 3.41 13.04
CA ARG A 212 11.05 3.21 13.57
C ARG A 212 11.32 1.79 14.02
N TYR A 213 10.29 0.93 14.05
CA TYR A 213 10.36 -0.45 14.49
C TYR A 213 9.89 -1.43 13.41
N CYS A 214 9.81 -0.98 12.16
CA CYS A 214 9.42 -1.77 11.00
C CYS A 214 10.64 -1.94 10.10
N ASN A 215 11.04 -3.19 9.87
CA ASN A 215 12.15 -3.55 8.97
C ASN A 215 11.67 -4.02 7.59
N ASP A 216 10.39 -4.38 7.42
CA ASP A 216 9.87 -4.82 6.13
C ASP A 216 9.59 -3.64 5.17
N LEU A 217 10.35 -3.54 4.08
CA LEU A 217 10.13 -2.58 3.00
C LEU A 217 9.00 -3.01 2.06
N THR A 218 8.94 -4.29 1.71
CA THR A 218 8.25 -4.76 0.51
C THR A 218 6.90 -5.41 0.81
N GLY A 219 6.53 -5.66 2.06
CA GLY A 219 5.28 -6.34 2.38
C GLY A 219 5.42 -7.83 2.09
N VAL A 220 6.37 -8.46 2.76
CA VAL A 220 6.89 -9.81 2.50
C VAL A 220 5.88 -10.96 2.58
N HIS A 221 4.74 -10.74 3.21
CA HIS A 221 3.66 -11.72 3.32
C HIS A 221 2.47 -11.42 2.40
N SER A 222 2.63 -10.52 1.43
CA SER A 222 1.61 -10.27 0.41
C SER A 222 1.57 -11.40 -0.61
N ASP A 223 0.55 -11.40 -1.47
CA ASP A 223 0.52 -12.24 -2.66
C ASP A 223 1.29 -11.56 -3.81
N ILE A 224 1.21 -10.22 -3.88
CA ILE A 224 1.97 -9.36 -4.79
C ILE A 224 2.53 -8.19 -3.98
N SER A 225 3.79 -7.83 -4.14
CA SER A 225 4.30 -6.53 -3.67
C SER A 225 4.48 -5.56 -4.82
N ALA A 226 4.22 -4.29 -4.59
CA ALA A 226 4.28 -3.27 -5.62
C ALA A 226 4.97 -1.98 -5.13
N GLY A 227 5.83 -1.41 -5.96
CA GLY A 227 6.44 -0.12 -5.67
C GLY A 227 7.14 0.52 -6.87
N ALA A 228 7.63 1.74 -6.70
CA ALA A 228 8.32 2.47 -7.76
C ALA A 228 9.78 2.04 -7.93
N VAL A 229 10.45 1.71 -6.82
CA VAL A 229 11.90 1.43 -6.78
C VAL A 229 12.22 0.13 -7.51
N GLY A 230 13.28 0.15 -8.32
CA GLY A 230 13.71 -0.98 -9.17
C GLY A 230 13.24 -0.87 -10.62
N SER A 231 12.14 -0.15 -10.88
CA SER A 231 11.61 0.11 -12.21
C SER A 231 11.90 1.55 -12.66
N PRO A 232 11.99 1.81 -13.98
CA PRO A 232 12.11 3.16 -14.49
C PRO A 232 10.80 3.97 -14.32
N PRO A 233 10.85 5.31 -14.46
CA PRO A 233 9.66 6.16 -14.40
C PRO A 233 8.54 5.69 -15.32
N GLY A 234 7.30 5.70 -14.81
CA GLY A 234 6.13 5.22 -15.55
C GLY A 234 5.92 3.71 -15.52
N TYR A 235 6.74 2.96 -14.77
CA TYR A 235 6.54 1.55 -14.46
C TYR A 235 6.43 1.32 -12.96
N THR A 236 5.92 0.16 -12.58
CA THR A 236 5.81 -0.33 -11.22
C THR A 236 6.55 -1.65 -11.13
N THR A 237 7.45 -1.78 -10.17
CA THR A 237 8.05 -3.05 -9.78
C THR A 237 6.99 -3.89 -9.11
N LEU A 238 6.78 -5.12 -9.59
CA LEU A 238 5.94 -6.13 -8.97
C LEU A 238 6.81 -7.30 -8.51
N ILE A 239 6.77 -7.62 -7.22
CA ILE A 239 7.33 -8.86 -6.66
C ILE A 239 6.18 -9.86 -6.53
N ILE A 240 6.20 -10.93 -7.32
CA ILE A 240 5.18 -11.98 -7.31
C ILE A 240 5.61 -13.01 -6.28
N ARG A 241 4.84 -13.15 -5.18
CA ARG A 241 5.30 -13.92 -4.01
C ARG A 241 4.83 -15.36 -3.99
N ASN A 242 3.70 -15.63 -4.62
CA ASN A 242 3.07 -16.95 -4.60
C ASN A 242 2.16 -17.14 -5.83
N ARG A 243 1.64 -18.36 -5.94
CA ARG A 243 0.69 -18.79 -6.97
C ARG A 243 -0.53 -17.88 -7.10
N VAL A 244 -1.06 -17.36 -5.99
CA VAL A 244 -2.21 -16.45 -6.02
C VAL A 244 -1.82 -15.17 -6.75
N GLY A 245 -0.72 -14.53 -6.34
CA GLY A 245 -0.22 -13.33 -6.99
C GLY A 245 0.06 -13.52 -8.48
N GLU A 246 0.69 -14.65 -8.83
CA GLU A 246 0.97 -15.04 -10.22
C GLU A 246 -0.31 -15.10 -11.05
N MET A 247 -1.35 -15.77 -10.56
CA MET A 247 -2.63 -15.89 -11.26
C MET A 247 -3.27 -14.53 -11.56
N PHE A 248 -3.22 -13.58 -10.63
CA PHE A 248 -3.79 -12.24 -10.83
C PHE A 248 -2.99 -11.41 -11.83
N VAL A 249 -1.66 -11.50 -11.79
CA VAL A 249 -0.78 -10.82 -12.76
C VAL A 249 -0.97 -11.40 -14.16
N GLU A 250 -0.95 -12.73 -14.30
CA GLU A 250 -1.13 -13.37 -15.60
C GLU A 250 -2.52 -13.14 -16.18
N SER A 251 -3.58 -13.17 -15.37
CA SER A 251 -4.93 -12.81 -15.83
C SER A 251 -4.97 -11.38 -16.39
N ALA A 252 -4.32 -10.42 -15.71
CA ALA A 252 -4.28 -9.03 -16.19
C ALA A 252 -3.46 -8.88 -17.48
N LYS A 253 -2.37 -9.64 -17.64
CA LYS A 253 -1.58 -9.68 -18.88
C LYS A 253 -2.38 -10.28 -20.05
N GLN A 254 -3.00 -11.45 -19.82
CA GLN A 254 -3.76 -12.18 -20.84
C GLN A 254 -4.96 -11.37 -21.35
N ASN A 255 -5.62 -10.61 -20.48
CA ASN A 255 -6.73 -9.73 -20.85
C ASN A 255 -6.28 -8.35 -21.37
N GLY A 256 -4.98 -8.16 -21.65
CA GLY A 256 -4.46 -6.92 -22.20
C GLY A 256 -4.60 -5.70 -21.28
N ARG A 257 -4.73 -5.92 -19.96
CA ARG A 257 -4.85 -4.85 -18.96
C ARG A 257 -3.49 -4.42 -18.40
N LEU A 258 -2.48 -5.29 -18.46
CA LEU A 258 -1.15 -5.05 -17.91
C LEU A 258 -0.05 -5.34 -18.95
N ASN A 259 0.84 -4.37 -19.14
CA ASN A 259 2.01 -4.50 -19.99
C ASN A 259 3.27 -4.71 -19.14
N THR A 260 4.08 -5.70 -19.48
CA THR A 260 5.41 -5.87 -18.89
C THR A 260 6.37 -4.82 -19.40
N GLY A 261 7.34 -4.46 -18.57
CA GLY A 261 8.31 -3.40 -18.79
C GLY A 261 9.73 -3.91 -18.96
N PRO A 262 10.71 -2.98 -18.97
CA PRO A 262 12.12 -3.29 -19.10
C PRO A 262 12.69 -3.98 -17.85
N ASP A 263 13.96 -4.35 -17.92
CA ASP A 263 14.71 -4.96 -16.82
C ASP A 263 14.66 -4.13 -15.53
N ILE A 264 14.82 -4.84 -14.41
CA ILE A 264 14.65 -4.31 -13.06
C ILE A 264 16.02 -4.21 -12.38
N ASP A 265 16.27 -3.09 -11.71
CA ASP A 265 17.38 -2.98 -10.77
C ASP A 265 16.99 -3.59 -9.42
N ILE A 266 17.14 -4.90 -9.29
CA ILE A 266 16.89 -5.62 -8.03
C ILE A 266 17.81 -5.08 -6.92
N GLY A 267 19.05 -4.74 -7.26
CA GLY A 267 20.02 -4.18 -6.32
C GLY A 267 19.54 -2.86 -5.71
N ALA A 268 18.80 -2.02 -6.43
CA ALA A 268 18.19 -0.82 -5.86
C ALA A 268 17.14 -1.14 -4.79
N ILE A 269 16.35 -2.20 -5.00
CA ILE A 269 15.34 -2.65 -4.03
C ILE A 269 16.03 -3.22 -2.78
N GLU A 270 17.07 -4.04 -2.97
CA GLU A 270 17.86 -4.61 -1.88
C GLU A 270 18.55 -3.53 -1.04
N ARG A 271 19.20 -2.56 -1.69
CA ARG A 271 19.84 -1.42 -1.01
C ARG A 271 18.84 -0.64 -0.16
N LEU A 272 17.64 -0.39 -0.70
CA LEU A 272 16.61 0.32 0.06
C LEU A 272 16.05 -0.52 1.21
N SER A 273 15.91 -1.83 1.02
CA SER A 273 15.47 -2.75 2.08
C SER A 273 16.48 -2.77 3.23
N ALA A 274 17.77 -2.92 2.91
CA ALA A 274 18.86 -2.88 3.88
C ALA A 274 18.94 -1.53 4.61
N LEU A 275 18.73 -0.41 3.89
CA LEU A 275 18.67 0.91 4.53
C LEU A 275 17.53 1.00 5.53
N LYS A 276 16.34 0.51 5.19
CA LYS A 276 15.20 0.48 6.11
C LYS A 276 15.49 -0.37 7.34
N GLU A 277 16.08 -1.54 7.12
CA GLU A 277 16.46 -2.45 8.20
C GLU A 277 17.47 -1.81 9.14
N SER A 278 18.51 -1.13 8.62
CA SER A 278 19.51 -0.44 9.44
C SER A 278 18.95 0.71 10.29
N ARG A 279 17.81 1.31 9.89
CA ARG A 279 17.10 2.36 10.64
C ARG A 279 16.14 1.79 11.69
N CYS A 280 15.89 0.48 11.67
CA CYS A 280 14.94 -0.17 12.57
C CYS A 280 15.54 -0.27 13.98
N ARG A 281 14.76 0.13 14.98
CA ARG A 281 15.11 0.04 16.40
C ARG A 281 14.73 -1.32 16.97
N GLU A 282 15.53 -1.77 17.92
CA GLU A 282 15.21 -2.89 18.81
C GLU A 282 14.01 -2.53 19.70
N ILE A 283 13.21 -3.53 20.09
CA ILE A 283 12.04 -3.36 20.98
C ILE A 283 12.49 -3.46 22.43
#